data_AF-A0A9E8MWW6-F1
#
_entry.id   AF-A0A9E8MWW6-F1
#
_cell.length_a   1.000
_cell.length_b   1.000
_cell.length_c   1.000
_cell.angle_alpha   90.00
_cell.angle_beta   90.00
_cell.angle_gamma   90.00
#
_symmetry.space_group_name_H-M   'P 1'
#
loop_
_entity.id
_entity.type
_entity.pdbx_description
1 polymer ?
#
loop_
_entity_poly.entity_id
_entity_poly.type
_entity_poly.pdbx_seq_one_letter_code
_entity_poly.pdbx_strand_id
1 'polypeptide(L)'
;MIDREEIVELLRIKANGNLYHREGQTVEFKEQFNFAGLADYFKDFSAFSNNKGGYLIFGITDSPRKATGLSDQSENQFEKIDPEKISGYLLDIFSGHIEWEQELMEINNLNFGVFKITEANVKPIIAKKDEGKDNHIKNGEIYFRYGGRTQKIRFRT
;
A
#
# COMPACT_ATOMS: atom_id res chain seq x y z
N MET A 1 -14.85 3.77 -2.67
CA MET A 1 -15.19 2.34 -2.75
C MET A 1 -14.16 1.64 -3.63
N ILE A 2 -13.67 0.49 -3.18
CA ILE A 2 -12.76 -0.37 -3.93
C ILE A 2 -13.56 -1.05 -5.04
N ASP A 3 -13.05 -0.98 -6.27
CA ASP A 3 -13.69 -1.64 -7.41
C ASP A 3 -13.14 -3.06 -7.52
N ARG A 4 -14.00 -4.04 -7.24
CA ARG A 4 -13.64 -5.46 -7.27
C ARG A 4 -13.19 -5.90 -8.65
N GLU A 5 -13.78 -5.38 -9.73
CA GLU A 5 -13.39 -5.74 -11.09
C GLU A 5 -11.98 -5.25 -11.42
N GLU A 6 -11.64 -4.04 -10.99
CA GLU A 6 -10.30 -3.48 -11.13
C GLU A 6 -9.26 -4.34 -10.39
N ILE A 7 -9.55 -4.75 -9.15
CA ILE A 7 -8.63 -5.60 -8.39
C ILE A 7 -8.49 -6.99 -9.01
N VAL A 8 -9.58 -7.59 -9.48
CA VAL A 8 -9.52 -8.89 -10.18
C VAL A 8 -8.65 -8.79 -11.44
N GLU A 9 -8.72 -7.69 -12.20
CA GLU A 9 -7.84 -7.50 -13.36
C GLU A 9 -6.38 -7.30 -12.93
N LEU A 10 -6.11 -6.51 -11.88
CA LEU A 10 -4.76 -6.36 -11.32
C LEU A 10 -4.18 -7.70 -10.83
N LEU A 11 -5.03 -8.57 -10.30
CA LEU A 11 -4.70 -9.91 -9.82
C LEU A 11 -4.76 -10.99 -10.89
N ARG A 12 -4.98 -10.62 -12.16
CA ARG A 12 -5.12 -11.57 -13.26
C ARG A 12 -3.87 -12.44 -13.39
N ILE A 13 -4.07 -13.75 -13.32
CA ILE A 13 -2.99 -14.75 -13.37
C ILE A 13 -2.87 -15.29 -14.80
N LYS A 14 -1.63 -15.41 -15.29
CA LYS A 14 -1.29 -16.09 -16.55
C LYS A 14 -1.43 -17.60 -16.38
N ALA A 15 -1.52 -18.32 -17.50
CA ALA A 15 -1.52 -19.79 -17.50
C ALA A 15 -0.27 -20.43 -16.81
N ASN A 16 0.82 -19.68 -16.63
CA ASN A 16 2.03 -20.12 -15.92
C ASN A 16 2.03 -19.80 -14.40
N GLY A 17 0.92 -19.29 -13.85
CA GLY A 17 0.80 -18.95 -12.44
C GLY A 17 1.36 -17.59 -12.03
N ASN A 18 1.96 -16.83 -12.96
CA ASN A 18 2.48 -15.49 -12.68
C ASN A 18 1.43 -14.41 -12.95
N LEU A 19 1.50 -13.29 -12.24
CA LEU A 19 0.64 -12.13 -12.49
C LEU A 19 0.87 -11.52 -13.88
N TYR A 20 -0.23 -11.04 -14.49
CA TYR A 20 -0.21 -10.26 -15.73
C TYR A 20 0.38 -8.87 -15.51
N HIS A 21 -0.04 -8.21 -14.44
CA HIS A 21 0.39 -6.86 -14.09
C HIS A 21 1.72 -6.88 -13.34
N ARG A 22 2.55 -5.87 -13.60
CA ARG A 22 3.76 -5.58 -12.83
C ARG A 22 3.47 -4.45 -11.85
N GLU A 23 4.22 -4.43 -10.75
CA GLU A 23 4.24 -3.28 -9.87
C GLU A 23 4.56 -2.01 -10.65
N GLY A 24 3.90 -0.94 -10.25
CA GLY A 24 3.89 0.28 -11.03
C GLY A 24 3.72 1.50 -10.15
N GLN A 25 3.38 2.61 -10.79
CA GLN A 25 3.18 3.87 -10.08
C GLN A 25 1.95 3.82 -9.17
N THR A 26 0.97 2.98 -9.49
CA THR A 26 -0.33 2.90 -8.82
C THR A 26 -0.60 1.56 -8.15
N VAL A 27 0.34 0.61 -8.19
CA VAL A 27 0.19 -0.71 -7.55
C VAL A 27 1.50 -1.15 -6.92
N GLU A 28 1.42 -1.64 -5.68
CA GLU A 28 2.48 -2.28 -4.91
C GLU A 28 1.97 -3.66 -4.43
N PHE A 29 2.79 -4.69 -4.58
CA PHE A 29 2.47 -6.04 -4.12
C PHE A 29 3.31 -6.40 -2.90
N LYS A 30 2.67 -7.01 -1.90
CA LYS A 30 3.35 -7.54 -0.72
C LYS A 30 2.89 -8.96 -0.44
N GLU A 31 3.78 -9.77 0.11
CA GLU A 31 3.48 -11.20 0.31
C GLU A 31 2.52 -11.41 1.48
N GLN A 32 2.89 -10.89 2.66
CA GLN A 32 2.13 -11.05 3.89
C GLN A 32 1.95 -9.71 4.58
N PHE A 33 0.81 -9.55 5.25
CA PHE A 33 0.55 -8.40 6.09
C PHE A 33 1.21 -8.60 7.46
N ASN A 34 1.93 -7.60 7.95
CA ASN A 34 2.51 -7.61 9.29
C ASN A 34 2.20 -6.29 10.00
N PHE A 35 1.46 -6.38 11.09
CA PHE A 35 1.07 -5.21 11.88
C PHE A 35 2.30 -4.45 12.45
N ALA A 36 3.41 -5.14 12.74
CA ALA A 36 4.63 -4.47 13.21
C ALA A 36 5.32 -3.62 12.13
N GLY A 37 5.02 -3.85 10.84
CA GLY A 37 5.57 -3.14 9.69
C GLY A 37 4.70 -1.96 9.22
N LEU A 38 3.71 -1.54 10.00
CA LEU A 38 2.72 -0.53 9.63
C LEU A 38 3.33 0.78 9.13
N ALA A 39 4.41 1.23 9.76
CA ALA A 39 5.10 2.47 9.40
C ALA A 39 5.66 2.42 7.96
N ASP A 40 6.12 1.26 7.50
CA ASP A 40 6.60 1.11 6.12
C ASP A 40 5.43 1.24 5.13
N TYR A 41 4.26 0.72 5.50
CA TYR A 41 3.04 0.87 4.70
C TYR A 41 2.58 2.34 4.66
N PHE A 42 2.68 3.07 5.76
CA PHE A 42 2.33 4.50 5.82
C PHE A 42 3.20 5.36 4.92
N LYS A 43 4.46 4.99 4.74
CA LYS A 43 5.31 5.62 3.73
C LYS A 43 4.77 5.38 2.32
N ASP A 44 4.40 4.15 1.98
CA ASP A 44 3.75 3.84 0.71
C ASP A 44 2.44 4.63 0.53
N PHE A 45 1.62 4.75 1.57
CA PHE A 45 0.39 5.55 1.56
C PHE A 45 0.66 7.01 1.18
N SER A 46 1.62 7.66 1.86
CA SER A 46 1.99 9.04 1.55
C SER A 46 2.49 9.19 0.11
N ALA A 47 3.23 8.19 -0.40
CA ALA A 47 3.79 8.21 -1.75
C ALA A 47 2.73 8.00 -2.84
N PHE A 48 1.74 7.14 -2.60
CA PHE A 48 0.57 6.98 -3.46
C PHE A 48 -0.28 8.24 -3.48
N SER A 49 -0.58 8.79 -2.30
CA SER A 49 -1.44 9.97 -2.16
C SER A 49 -0.81 11.21 -2.79
N ASN A 50 0.52 11.39 -2.67
CA ASN A 50 1.26 12.44 -3.37
C ASN A 50 1.28 12.29 -4.89
N ASN A 51 1.05 11.09 -5.42
CA ASN A 51 1.05 10.81 -6.86
C ASN A 51 -0.38 10.83 -7.43
N LYS A 52 -0.94 9.68 -7.82
CA LYS A 52 -2.28 9.54 -8.43
C LYS A 52 -3.20 8.62 -7.61
N GLY A 53 -2.86 8.40 -6.34
CA GLY A 53 -3.39 7.28 -5.57
C GLY A 53 -2.85 5.94 -6.06
N GLY A 54 -3.43 4.86 -5.55
CA GLY A 54 -3.08 3.51 -5.95
C GLY A 54 -3.55 2.44 -4.98
N TYR A 55 -3.00 1.25 -5.17
CA TYR A 55 -3.35 0.03 -4.47
C TYR A 55 -2.12 -0.60 -3.82
N LEU A 56 -2.27 -0.98 -2.56
CA LEU A 56 -1.33 -1.84 -1.86
C LEU A 56 -2.02 -3.17 -1.60
N ILE A 57 -1.56 -4.23 -2.26
CA ILE A 57 -2.22 -5.53 -2.27
C ILE A 57 -1.32 -6.57 -1.62
N PHE A 58 -1.86 -7.30 -0.66
CA PHE A 58 -1.20 -8.38 0.07
C PHE A 58 -1.64 -9.76 -0.43
N GLY A 59 -0.78 -10.76 -0.28
CA GLY A 59 -1.01 -12.14 -0.74
C GLY A 59 -0.28 -12.47 -2.04
N ILE A 60 0.75 -11.70 -2.40
CA ILE A 60 1.53 -11.88 -3.63
C ILE A 60 3.02 -11.90 -3.32
N THR A 61 3.70 -12.98 -3.70
CA THR A 61 5.16 -13.12 -3.53
C THR A 61 5.93 -12.15 -4.43
N ASP A 62 7.11 -11.69 -3.99
CA ASP A 62 7.94 -10.76 -4.78
C ASP A 62 8.61 -11.46 -5.99
N SER A 63 9.17 -12.66 -5.77
CA SER A 63 9.83 -13.43 -6.83
C SER A 63 9.75 -14.94 -6.61
N PRO A 64 9.13 -15.72 -7.50
CA PRO A 64 8.30 -15.28 -8.65
C PRO A 64 7.00 -14.62 -8.18
N ARG A 65 6.46 -13.65 -8.95
CA ARG A 65 5.20 -12.94 -8.63
C ARG A 65 3.97 -13.84 -8.76
N LYS A 66 3.67 -14.61 -7.72
CA LYS A 66 2.58 -15.57 -7.65
C LYS A 66 1.56 -15.14 -6.61
N ALA A 67 0.30 -15.37 -6.94
CA ALA A 67 -0.79 -15.21 -6.01
C ALA A 67 -0.78 -16.40 -5.02
N THR A 68 -0.42 -16.12 -3.77
CA THR A 68 -0.38 -17.13 -2.68
C THR A 68 -1.49 -16.94 -1.67
N GLY A 69 -2.12 -15.76 -1.65
CA GLY A 69 -3.02 -15.34 -0.59
C GLY A 69 -2.31 -15.01 0.71
N LEU A 70 -3.07 -14.45 1.64
CA LEU A 70 -2.66 -14.25 3.02
C LEU A 70 -2.66 -15.58 3.77
N SER A 71 -1.69 -15.72 4.67
CA SER A 71 -1.74 -16.73 5.72
C SER A 71 -2.82 -16.38 6.74
N ASP A 72 -3.38 -17.38 7.44
CA ASP A 72 -4.37 -17.17 8.50
C ASP A 72 -3.91 -16.12 9.51
N GLN A 73 -2.63 -16.12 9.87
CA GLN A 73 -2.06 -15.14 10.81
C GLN A 73 -2.09 -13.71 10.27
N SER A 74 -1.82 -13.54 8.98
CA SER A 74 -1.80 -12.23 8.32
C SER A 74 -3.21 -11.71 8.06
N GLU A 75 -4.11 -12.60 7.65
CA GLU A 75 -5.55 -12.31 7.49
C GLU A 75 -6.16 -11.84 8.81
N ASN A 76 -5.97 -12.61 9.90
CA ASN A 76 -6.45 -12.23 11.23
C ASN A 76 -5.88 -10.89 11.73
N GLN A 77 -4.65 -10.54 11.35
CA GLN A 77 -4.07 -9.23 11.68
C GLN A 77 -4.68 -8.12 10.84
N PHE A 78 -4.93 -8.38 9.55
CA PHE A 78 -5.52 -7.43 8.62
C PHE A 78 -6.96 -7.09 9.00
N GLU A 79 -7.78 -8.08 9.37
CA GLU A 79 -9.15 -7.85 9.82
C GLU A 79 -9.24 -7.04 11.13
N LYS A 80 -8.23 -7.16 11.99
CA LYS A 80 -8.17 -6.44 13.28
C LYS A 80 -7.72 -4.99 13.12
N ILE A 81 -7.42 -4.54 11.90
CA ILE A 81 -7.06 -3.14 11.65
C ILE A 81 -8.27 -2.27 11.93
N ASP A 82 -8.09 -1.37 12.88
CA ASP A 82 -9.05 -0.32 13.24
C ASP A 82 -8.79 0.92 12.36
N PRO A 83 -9.69 1.25 11.41
CA PRO A 83 -9.48 2.36 10.49
C PRO A 83 -9.33 3.73 11.17
N GLU A 84 -9.97 3.93 12.32
CA GLU A 84 -9.86 5.18 13.07
C GLU A 84 -8.45 5.33 13.63
N LYS A 85 -7.87 4.25 14.17
CA LYS A 85 -6.49 4.26 14.68
C LYS A 85 -5.49 4.51 13.58
N ILE A 86 -5.62 3.83 12.44
CA ILE A 86 -4.73 4.05 11.29
C ILE A 86 -4.81 5.50 10.81
N SER A 87 -6.03 6.03 10.65
CA SER A 87 -6.21 7.41 10.22
C SER A 87 -5.63 8.40 11.24
N GLY A 88 -5.77 8.13 12.53
CA GLY A 88 -5.11 8.88 13.60
C GLY A 88 -3.58 8.85 13.49
N TYR A 89 -2.97 7.69 13.23
CA TYR A 89 -1.53 7.59 13.01
C TYR A 89 -1.08 8.35 11.77
N LEU A 90 -1.79 8.23 10.64
CA LEU A 90 -1.47 8.95 9.41
C LEU A 90 -1.54 10.47 9.63
N LEU A 91 -2.57 10.95 10.33
CA LEU A 91 -2.71 12.35 10.69
C LEU A 91 -1.63 12.83 11.65
N ASP A 92 -1.12 12.00 12.54
CA ASP A 92 -0.02 12.35 13.43
C ASP A 92 1.32 12.43 12.67
N ILE A 93 1.55 11.50 11.74
CA ILE A 93 2.80 11.38 10.98
C ILE A 93 2.90 12.40 9.84
N PHE A 94 1.80 12.76 9.17
CA PHE A 94 1.83 13.54 7.93
C PHE A 94 1.05 14.87 7.98
N SER A 95 1.41 15.81 7.10
CA SER A 95 0.91 17.19 7.05
C SER A 95 -0.42 17.38 6.30
N GLY A 96 -1.21 16.33 6.15
CA GLY A 96 -2.49 16.37 5.44
C GLY A 96 -3.30 15.11 5.67
N HIS A 97 -4.54 15.12 5.18
CA HIS A 97 -5.42 13.96 5.25
C HIS A 97 -5.10 13.00 4.10
N ILE A 98 -4.68 11.79 4.45
CA ILE A 98 -4.55 10.69 3.51
C ILE A 98 -5.83 9.88 3.58
N GLU A 99 -6.61 9.91 2.51
CA GLU A 99 -7.82 9.09 2.37
C GLU A 99 -7.46 7.69 1.87
N TRP A 100 -8.02 6.68 2.52
CA TRP A 100 -7.76 5.29 2.20
C TRP A 100 -8.96 4.41 2.59
N GLU A 101 -9.04 3.25 1.96
CA GLU A 101 -10.04 2.21 2.21
C GLU A 101 -9.32 0.85 2.33
N GLN A 102 -9.88 -0.07 3.11
CA GLN A 102 -9.41 -1.45 3.19
C GLN A 102 -10.52 -2.43 2.87
N GLU A 103 -10.15 -3.55 2.25
CA GLU A 103 -11.04 -4.67 2.00
C GLU A 103 -10.25 -5.98 1.97
N LEU A 104 -10.84 -7.03 2.53
CA LEU A 104 -10.37 -8.40 2.35
C LEU A 104 -11.18 -9.01 1.21
N MET A 105 -10.49 -9.49 0.17
CA MET A 105 -11.14 -10.07 -1.00
C MET A 105 -10.73 -11.52 -1.24
N GLU A 106 -11.72 -12.39 -1.35
CA GLU A 106 -11.54 -13.77 -1.77
C GLU A 106 -11.60 -13.86 -3.31
N ILE A 107 -10.52 -14.36 -3.92
CA ILE A 107 -10.37 -14.59 -5.35
C ILE A 107 -9.71 -15.96 -5.56
N ASN A 108 -10.36 -16.86 -6.31
CA ASN A 108 -9.87 -18.22 -6.55
C ASN A 108 -9.54 -18.99 -5.25
N ASN A 109 -10.39 -18.86 -4.22
CA ASN A 109 -10.21 -19.48 -2.89
C ASN A 109 -8.95 -19.01 -2.13
N LEU A 110 -8.39 -17.85 -2.51
CA LEU A 110 -7.28 -17.20 -1.82
C LEU A 110 -7.76 -15.82 -1.33
N ASN A 111 -7.40 -15.49 -0.10
CA ASN A 111 -7.72 -14.20 0.51
C ASN A 111 -6.61 -13.18 0.25
N PHE A 112 -6.98 -12.01 -0.24
CA PHE A 112 -6.08 -10.89 -0.51
C PHE A 112 -6.49 -9.68 0.32
N GLY A 113 -5.55 -9.08 1.03
CA GLY A 113 -5.76 -7.81 1.73
C GLY A 113 -5.49 -6.66 0.77
N VAL A 114 -6.42 -5.73 0.63
CA VAL A 114 -6.30 -4.60 -0.29
C VAL A 114 -6.45 -3.31 0.48
N PHE A 115 -5.46 -2.42 0.36
CA PHE A 115 -5.65 -1.01 0.64
C PHE A 115 -5.77 -0.23 -0.66
N LYS A 116 -6.78 0.61 -0.75
CA LYS A 116 -6.90 1.64 -1.77
C LYS A 116 -6.55 2.98 -1.15
N ILE A 117 -5.61 3.68 -1.74
CA ILE A 117 -5.17 5.00 -1.30
C ILE A 117 -5.59 5.99 -2.38
N THR A 118 -6.32 7.04 -2.00
CA THR A 118 -6.74 8.06 -2.97
C THR A 118 -5.69 9.15 -3.12
N GLU A 119 -5.73 9.81 -4.27
CA GLU A 119 -4.93 10.99 -4.54
C GLU A 119 -5.27 12.11 -3.54
N ALA A 120 -4.26 12.73 -2.94
CA ALA A 120 -4.49 13.79 -1.97
C ALA A 120 -5.07 15.03 -2.67
N ASN A 121 -6.12 15.61 -2.07
CA ASN A 121 -6.72 16.86 -2.55
C ASN A 121 -5.74 18.05 -2.45
N VAL A 122 -4.88 18.04 -1.43
CA VAL A 122 -3.85 19.06 -1.20
C VAL A 122 -2.50 18.38 -1.12
N LYS A 123 -1.58 18.78 -2.00
CA LYS A 123 -0.22 18.23 -2.11
C LYS A 123 0.82 19.33 -1.93
N PRO A 124 2.01 19.00 -1.41
CA PRO A 124 2.44 17.67 -0.99
C PRO A 124 2.01 17.31 0.44
N ILE A 125 1.79 16.02 0.66
CA ILE A 125 1.78 15.37 1.97
C ILE A 125 3.24 15.22 2.41
N ILE A 126 3.59 15.91 3.51
CA ILE A 126 4.95 15.98 4.08
C ILE A 126 4.95 15.24 5.43
N ALA A 127 6.01 14.49 5.72
CA ALA A 127 6.19 13.89 7.04
C ALA A 127 6.49 14.97 8.10
N LYS A 128 5.77 14.96 9.22
CA LYS A 128 5.89 15.91 10.34
C LYS A 128 6.79 15.41 11.47
N LYS A 129 7.18 14.15 11.45
CA LYS A 129 8.05 13.53 12.46
C LYS A 129 8.78 12.34 11.87
N ASP A 130 9.82 11.91 12.58
CA ASP A 130 10.49 10.66 12.30
C ASP A 130 9.62 9.50 12.81
N GLU A 131 9.50 8.42 12.04
CA GLU A 131 8.67 7.26 12.39
C GLU A 131 9.19 5.98 11.72
N GLY A 132 8.87 4.82 12.31
CA GLY A 132 9.23 3.50 11.81
C GLY A 132 10.65 3.04 12.18
N LYS A 133 10.97 1.79 11.83
CA LYS A 133 12.28 1.21 12.12
C LYS A 133 13.38 1.99 11.41
N ASP A 134 14.45 2.31 12.12
CA ASP A 134 15.59 3.10 11.61
C ASP A 134 15.21 4.47 11.00
N ASN A 135 14.11 5.08 11.48
CA ASN A 135 13.54 6.34 10.98
C ASN A 135 13.31 6.30 9.47
N HIS A 136 12.61 5.25 9.02
CA HIS A 136 12.30 5.04 7.61
C HIS A 136 11.43 6.16 7.02
N ILE A 137 10.62 6.79 7.86
CA ILE A 137 9.95 8.07 7.65
C ILE A 137 10.75 9.13 8.41
N LYS A 138 11.05 10.26 7.76
CA LYS A 138 11.79 11.37 8.37
C LYS A 138 11.05 12.69 8.23
N ASN A 139 11.12 13.51 9.28
CA ASN A 139 10.57 14.85 9.31
C ASN A 139 11.03 15.69 8.11
N GLY A 140 10.08 16.41 7.50
CA GLY A 140 10.30 17.30 6.36
C GLY A 140 10.38 16.58 5.02
N GLU A 141 10.37 15.24 4.98
CA GLU A 141 10.46 14.49 3.74
C GLU A 141 9.09 14.34 3.06
N ILE A 142 9.14 14.38 1.73
CA ILE A 142 8.01 14.07 0.86
C ILE A 142 8.37 12.78 0.14
N TYR A 143 7.48 11.79 0.20
CA TYR A 143 7.63 10.54 -0.52
C TYR A 143 6.78 10.54 -1.79
N PHE A 144 7.31 9.93 -2.85
CA PHE A 144 6.69 9.85 -4.16
C PHE A 144 7.02 8.51 -4.82
N ARG A 145 6.09 7.94 -5.58
CA ARG A 145 6.33 6.70 -6.33
C ARG A 145 6.94 6.97 -7.70
N TYR A 146 8.12 6.41 -7.95
CA TYR A 146 8.81 6.42 -9.24
C TYR A 146 8.98 4.98 -9.76
N GLY A 147 8.34 4.64 -10.87
CA GLY A 147 8.56 3.38 -11.58
C GLY A 147 8.42 2.11 -10.70
N GLY A 148 7.46 2.11 -9.76
CA GLY A 148 7.23 0.98 -8.85
C GLY A 148 7.96 1.08 -7.50
N ARG A 149 8.70 2.15 -7.24
CA ARG A 149 9.42 2.33 -5.96
C ARG A 149 9.04 3.62 -5.27
N THR A 150 8.73 3.52 -3.98
CA THR A 150 8.58 4.67 -3.09
C THR A 150 9.94 5.26 -2.75
N GLN A 151 10.16 6.53 -3.09
CA GLN A 151 11.40 7.25 -2.81
C GLN A 151 11.12 8.66 -2.32
N LYS A 152 12.11 9.28 -1.69
CA LYS A 152 12.08 10.72 -1.43
C LYS A 152 11.92 11.45 -2.76
N ILE A 153 11.04 12.45 -2.78
CA ILE A 153 10.86 13.30 -3.96
C ILE A 153 12.21 13.94 -4.29
N ARG A 154 12.58 13.90 -5.57
CA ARG A 154 13.79 14.54 -6.07
C ARG A 154 13.48 15.18 -7.40
N PHE A 155 14.03 16.36 -7.62
CA PHE A 155 14.05 16.95 -8.94
C PHE A 155 14.96 16.10 -9.83
N ARG A 156 14.48 15.75 -11.03
CA ARG A 156 15.26 15.02 -12.02
C ARG A 156 15.60 16.00 -13.13
N THR A 157 16.86 16.43 -13.17
CA THR A 157 17.42 17.28 -14.25
C THR A 157 17.56 16.46 -15.53
#